data_AF-A0A0K6FNF7-F1
#
_entry.id   AF-A0A0K6FNF7-F1
#
_cell.length_a   1.000
_cell.length_b   1.000
_cell.length_c   1.000
_cell.angle_alpha   90.00
_cell.angle_beta   90.00
_cell.angle_gamma   90.00
#
_symmetry.space_group_name_H-M   'P 1'
#
loop_
_entity.id
_entity.type
_entity.pdbx_description
1 polymer ?
#
loop_
_entity_poly.entity_id
_entity_poly.type
_entity_poly.pdbx_seq_one_letter_code
_entity_poly.pdbx_strand_id
1 'polypeptide(L)'
;MDSYPVPILWASRNAIPNEYIVRLKDDADMISHLKWLEQYANDGLSKCIVTGKFEAIKGYGAELSGPVLEDLTRRHDVKRITQECETECASCLPTSPSPRLPRWRAEDYQVESSVYM
;
A
#
# COMPACT_ATOMS: atom_id res chain seq x y z
N MET A 1 -29.12 -5.89 -12.00
CA MET A 1 -27.68 -6.11 -12.16
C MET A 1 -27.12 -6.31 -10.78
N ASP A 2 -26.80 -7.55 -10.42
CA ASP A 2 -26.23 -7.88 -9.13
C ASP A 2 -24.82 -7.30 -9.06
N SER A 3 -24.67 -6.18 -8.34
CA SER A 3 -23.39 -5.55 -8.08
C SER A 3 -22.69 -6.35 -6.98
N TYR A 4 -21.74 -7.20 -7.36
CA TYR A 4 -20.92 -7.93 -6.40
C TYR A 4 -20.05 -6.97 -5.60
N PRO A 5 -19.82 -7.24 -4.31
CA PRO A 5 -18.95 -6.42 -3.49
C PRO A 5 -17.52 -6.42 -4.06
N VAL A 6 -16.90 -5.25 -4.05
CA VAL A 6 -15.51 -5.04 -4.43
C VAL A 6 -14.61 -5.72 -3.40
N PRO A 7 -13.70 -6.62 -3.83
CA PRO A 7 -12.81 -7.30 -2.90
C PRO A 7 -11.81 -6.30 -2.28
N ILE A 8 -11.51 -6.52 -1.00
CA ILE A 8 -10.47 -5.77 -0.28
C ILE A 8 -9.14 -6.49 -0.50
N LEU A 9 -8.15 -5.76 -1.02
CA LEU A 9 -6.80 -6.26 -1.16
C LEU A 9 -6.00 -5.94 0.10
N TRP A 10 -5.74 -6.97 0.89
CA TRP A 10 -4.99 -6.87 2.13
C TRP A 10 -3.49 -6.76 1.85
N ALA A 11 -2.80 -5.89 2.58
CA ALA A 11 -1.36 -5.81 2.51
C ALA A 11 -0.75 -7.06 3.17
N SER A 12 0.20 -7.69 2.49
CA SER A 12 0.84 -8.92 2.99
C SER A 12 1.91 -8.67 4.05
N ARG A 13 2.47 -7.46 4.09
CA ARG A 13 3.51 -7.02 5.02
C ARG A 13 3.33 -5.54 5.35
N ASN A 14 3.77 -5.14 6.54
CA ASN A 14 3.74 -3.77 7.04
C ASN A 14 2.37 -3.10 6.87
N ALA A 15 1.30 -3.88 7.02
CA ALA A 15 -0.06 -3.42 6.84
C ALA A 15 -0.41 -2.42 7.95
N ILE A 16 -0.91 -1.24 7.57
CA ILE A 16 -1.38 -0.27 8.54
C ILE A 16 -2.83 -0.63 8.90
N PRO A 17 -3.14 -0.90 10.18
CA PRO A 17 -4.48 -1.25 10.58
C PRO A 17 -5.46 -0.12 10.26
N ASN A 18 -6.61 -0.47 9.69
CA ASN A 18 -7.70 0.45 9.37
C ASN A 18 -7.40 1.55 8.35
N GLU A 19 -6.21 1.60 7.76
CA GLU A 19 -5.88 2.53 6.67
C GLU A 19 -6.02 1.86 5.31
N TYR A 20 -6.71 2.55 4.41
CA TYR A 20 -7.04 2.03 3.08
C TYR A 20 -6.89 3.11 2.02
N ILE A 21 -6.42 2.68 0.85
CA ILE A 21 -6.50 3.41 -0.40
C ILE A 21 -7.74 2.95 -1.15
N VAL A 22 -8.67 3.88 -1.35
CA VAL A 22 -9.89 3.67 -2.13
C VAL A 22 -9.73 4.32 -3.49
N ARG A 23 -9.94 3.53 -4.54
CA ARG A 23 -9.92 3.99 -5.93
C ARG A 23 -11.33 3.97 -6.49
N LEU A 24 -11.75 5.08 -7.10
CA LEU A 24 -13.04 5.20 -7.75
C LEU A 24 -12.96 4.80 -9.23
N LYS A 25 -14.12 4.57 -9.83
CA LYS A 25 -14.25 4.36 -11.28
C LYS A 25 -13.98 5.65 -12.03
N ASP A 26 -13.54 5.52 -13.29
CA ASP A 26 -13.11 6.66 -14.11
C ASP A 26 -14.26 7.64 -14.43
N ASP A 27 -15.52 7.20 -14.33
CA ASP A 27 -16.76 7.96 -14.50
C ASP A 27 -17.38 8.44 -13.17
N ALA A 28 -16.91 7.96 -12.02
CA ALA A 28 -17.46 8.31 -10.70
C ALA A 28 -17.29 9.80 -10.35
N ASP A 29 -18.25 10.40 -9.63
CA ASP A 29 -18.10 11.76 -9.11
C ASP A 29 -17.44 11.75 -7.72
N MET A 30 -16.19 12.20 -7.63
CA MET A 30 -15.41 12.22 -6.39
C MET A 30 -16.07 13.09 -5.32
N ILE A 31 -16.68 14.22 -5.71
CA ILE A 31 -17.27 15.17 -4.77
C ILE A 31 -18.49 14.55 -4.08
N SER A 32 -19.39 13.96 -4.86
CA SER A 32 -20.58 13.29 -4.36
C SER A 32 -20.23 12.04 -3.54
N HIS A 33 -19.18 11.31 -3.94
CA HIS A 33 -18.68 10.19 -3.18
C HIS A 33 -18.21 10.61 -1.78
N LEU A 34 -17.38 11.66 -1.69
CA LEU A 34 -16.87 12.15 -0.41
C LEU A 34 -17.98 12.77 0.46
N LYS A 35 -18.96 13.46 -0.13
CA LYS A 35 -20.14 13.94 0.61
C LYS A 35 -20.97 12.83 1.23
N TRP A 36 -21.10 11.69 0.53
CA TRP A 36 -21.72 10.51 1.13
C TRP A 36 -20.88 9.97 2.28
N LEU A 37 -19.56 9.91 2.10
CA LEU A 37 -18.64 9.41 3.11
C LEU A 37 -18.63 10.27 4.39
N GLU A 38 -18.80 11.59 4.27
CA GLU A 38 -18.94 12.53 5.40
C GLU A 38 -20.11 12.21 6.34
N GLN A 39 -21.14 11.48 5.88
CA GLN A 39 -22.27 11.10 6.73
C GLN A 39 -21.81 10.19 7.89
N TYR A 40 -20.84 9.31 7.64
CA TYR A 40 -20.27 8.41 8.64
C TYR A 40 -19.30 9.10 9.58
N ALA A 41 -18.66 10.19 9.17
CA ALA A 41 -17.81 10.98 10.07
C ALA A 41 -18.65 11.71 11.15
N ASN A 42 -19.92 11.98 10.85
CA ASN A 42 -20.82 12.74 11.73
C ASN A 42 -21.73 11.86 12.60
N ASP A 43 -21.73 10.53 12.42
CA ASP A 43 -22.60 9.62 13.16
C ASP A 43 -22.11 9.33 14.60
N GLY A 44 -20.85 9.67 14.91
CA GLY A 44 -20.22 9.46 16.22
C GLY A 44 -19.95 8.01 16.60
N LEU A 45 -20.30 7.05 15.73
CA LEU A 45 -20.19 5.61 15.95
C LEU A 45 -19.17 4.96 15.01
N SER A 46 -18.99 5.55 13.83
CA SER A 46 -18.14 5.05 12.77
C SER A 46 -16.91 5.94 12.62
N LYS A 47 -15.73 5.33 12.57
CA LYS A 47 -14.51 6.06 12.22
C LYS A 47 -14.41 6.14 10.70
N CYS A 48 -14.36 7.37 10.19
CA CYS A 48 -14.08 7.66 8.79
C CYS A 48 -13.31 8.98 8.66
N ILE A 49 -12.01 8.90 8.39
CA ILE A 49 -11.14 10.08 8.25
C ILE A 49 -10.40 9.99 6.92
N VAL A 50 -10.61 10.93 6.02
CA VAL A 50 -9.85 11.01 4.76
C VAL A 50 -8.47 11.61 5.06
N THR A 51 -7.42 10.84 4.80
CA THR A 51 -6.03 11.22 5.10
C THR A 51 -5.37 11.96 3.92
N GLY A 52 -5.82 11.73 2.69
CA GLY A 52 -5.30 12.40 1.51
C GLY A 52 -6.06 12.06 0.23
N LYS A 53 -5.94 12.91 -0.79
CA LYS A 53 -6.53 12.68 -2.12
C LYS A 53 -5.45 12.38 -3.14
N PHE A 54 -5.73 11.44 -4.03
CA PHE A 54 -4.83 11.00 -5.10
C PHE A 54 -5.50 11.25 -6.46
N GLU A 55 -5.35 12.48 -6.99
CA GLU A 55 -5.94 12.88 -8.27
C GLU A 55 -5.51 11.96 -9.43
N ALA A 56 -4.24 11.55 -9.46
CA ALA A 56 -3.67 10.72 -10.53
C ALA A 56 -4.34 9.34 -10.68
N ILE A 57 -4.90 8.79 -9.60
CA ILE A 57 -5.59 7.49 -9.62
C ILE A 57 -7.10 7.63 -9.42
N LYS A 58 -7.62 8.86 -9.28
CA LYS A 58 -9.00 9.16 -8.89
C LYS A 58 -9.40 8.40 -7.62
N GLY A 59 -8.60 8.57 -6.58
CA GLY A 59 -8.74 7.87 -5.31
C GLY A 59 -8.39 8.74 -4.12
N TYR A 60 -8.46 8.15 -2.94
CA TYR A 60 -8.12 8.79 -1.67
C TYR A 60 -7.61 7.75 -0.66
N GLY A 61 -6.81 8.22 0.30
CA GLY A 61 -6.45 7.48 1.50
C GLY A 61 -7.44 7.81 2.61
N ALA A 62 -7.83 6.81 3.39
CA ALA A 62 -8.70 7.02 4.53
C ALA A 62 -8.46 5.99 5.63
N GLU A 63 -8.64 6.44 6.86
CA GLU A 63 -8.82 5.58 8.01
C GLU A 63 -10.30 5.22 8.16
N LEU A 64 -10.62 3.94 8.06
CA LEU A 64 -11.99 3.43 7.98
C LEU A 64 -12.24 2.36 9.03
N SER A 65 -13.38 2.47 9.70
CA SER A 65 -13.93 1.41 10.55
C SER A 65 -14.60 0.31 9.71
N GLY A 66 -14.74 -0.88 10.31
CA GLY A 66 -15.33 -2.07 9.65
C GLY A 66 -16.68 -1.82 8.96
N PRO A 67 -17.67 -1.17 9.60
CA PRO A 67 -18.97 -0.90 8.97
C PRO A 67 -18.86 -0.03 7.71
N VAL A 68 -18.07 1.05 7.78
CA VAL A 68 -17.86 1.97 6.64
C VAL A 68 -17.14 1.25 5.50
N LEU A 69 -16.17 0.40 5.84
CA LEU A 69 -15.45 -0.42 4.88
C LEU A 69 -16.38 -1.41 4.17
N GLU A 70 -17.30 -2.06 4.89
CA GLU A 70 -18.29 -2.96 4.31
C GLU A 70 -19.20 -2.22 3.33
N ASP A 71 -19.71 -1.05 3.69
CA ASP A 71 -20.56 -0.23 2.82
C ASP A 71 -19.80 0.23 1.55
N LEU A 72 -18.52 0.60 1.70
CA LEU A 72 -17.66 0.95 0.56
C LEU A 72 -17.47 -0.21 -0.41
N THR A 73 -17.38 -1.45 0.07
CA THR A 73 -17.27 -2.61 -0.83
C THR A 73 -18.49 -2.76 -1.74
N ARG A 74 -19.67 -2.29 -1.31
CA ARG A 74 -20.93 -2.44 -2.06
C ARG A 74 -21.22 -1.25 -2.97
N ARG A 75 -20.44 -0.17 -2.88
CA ARG A 75 -20.68 1.05 -3.64
C ARG A 75 -20.34 0.90 -5.12
N HIS A 76 -21.27 1.31 -5.97
CA HIS A 76 -21.18 1.17 -7.41
C HIS A 76 -20.08 2.03 -8.06
N ASP A 77 -19.64 3.09 -7.40
CA ASP A 77 -18.63 4.03 -7.88
C ASP A 77 -17.21 3.66 -7.41
N VAL A 78 -17.09 2.69 -6.52
CA VAL A 78 -15.80 2.14 -6.07
C VAL A 78 -15.29 1.13 -7.11
N LYS A 79 -14.02 1.26 -7.46
CA LYS A 79 -13.31 0.37 -8.38
C LYS A 79 -12.43 -0.62 -7.65
N ARG A 80 -11.76 -0.19 -6.57
CA ARG A 80 -10.80 -1.00 -5.83
C ARG A 80 -10.60 -0.44 -4.42
N ILE A 81 -10.41 -1.33 -3.45
CA ILE A 81 -10.01 -1.01 -2.08
C ILE A 81 -8.75 -1.80 -1.77
N THR A 82 -7.71 -1.13 -1.29
CA THR A 82 -6.42 -1.74 -0.92
C THR A 82 -6.03 -1.25 0.46
N GLN A 83 -5.65 -2.14 1.36
CA GLN A 83 -5.11 -1.75 2.66
C GLN A 83 -3.75 -1.06 2.47
N GLU A 84 -3.54 0.05 3.17
CA GLU A 84 -2.29 0.77 3.13
C GLU A 84 -1.18 -0.02 3.84
N CYS A 85 0.05 0.15 3.37
CA CYS A 85 1.23 -0.41 4.02
C CYS A 85 2.30 0.65 4.18
N GLU A 86 3.08 0.55 5.25
CA GLU A 86 4.29 1.36 5.37
C GLU A 86 5.24 0.94 4.27
N THR A 87 5.44 1.82 3.28
CA THR A 87 6.60 1.73 2.42
C THR A 87 7.82 1.97 3.30
N GLU A 88 8.53 0.91 3.64
CA GLU A 88 9.91 1.03 4.10
C GLU A 88 10.65 1.78 2.99
N CYS A 89 10.90 3.08 3.20
CA CYS A 89 11.78 3.84 2.33
C CYS A 89 13.07 3.03 2.19
N ALA A 90 13.37 2.55 0.98
CA ALA A 90 14.56 1.75 0.71
C ALA A 90 15.88 2.49 1.07
N SER A 91 15.82 3.78 1.41
CA SER A 91 16.91 4.56 1.98
C SER A 91 17.27 4.21 3.43
N CYS A 92 16.44 3.46 4.14
CA CYS A 92 16.63 3.13 5.56
C CYS A 92 17.06 1.68 5.82
N LEU A 93 17.45 0.92 4.78
CA LEU A 93 18.11 -0.38 4.99
C LEU A 93 19.29 -0.17 5.96
N PRO A 94 19.32 -0.82 7.13
CA PRO A 94 20.60 -0.99 7.79
C PRO A 94 21.46 -1.73 6.79
N THR A 95 22.59 -1.14 6.39
CA THR A 95 23.64 -1.82 5.66
C THR A 95 24.00 -3.04 6.48
N SER A 96 23.40 -4.18 6.15
CA SER A 96 23.70 -5.45 6.79
C SER A 96 25.20 -5.64 6.61
N PRO A 97 26.02 -5.69 7.67
CA PRO A 97 27.41 -6.04 7.50
C PRO A 97 27.41 -7.46 6.98
N SER A 98 27.87 -7.63 5.74
CA SER A 98 28.05 -8.93 5.10
C SER A 98 28.58 -9.94 6.12
N PRO A 99 28.02 -11.15 6.20
CA PRO A 99 28.59 -12.17 7.07
C PRO A 99 30.03 -12.41 6.61
N ARG A 100 30.98 -12.09 7.49
CA ARG A 100 32.40 -12.37 7.28
C ARG A 100 32.54 -13.86 7.03
N LEU A 101 32.90 -14.21 5.80
CA LEU A 101 33.33 -15.57 5.49
C LEU A 101 34.59 -15.89 6.32
N PRO A 102 34.73 -17.12 6.85
CA PRO A 102 35.90 -17.50 7.63
C PRO A 102 37.20 -17.47 6.81
N ARG A 103 38.26 -17.03 7.48
CA ARG A 103 39.59 -16.61 7.01
C ARG A 103 40.51 -17.78 6.59
N TRP A 104 40.04 -18.75 5.80
CA TRP A 104 40.85 -19.94 5.43
C TRP A 104 40.89 -20.27 3.93
N ARG A 105 40.60 -19.31 3.04
CA ARG A 105 40.93 -19.47 1.61
C ARG A 105 41.66 -18.23 1.10
N ALA A 106 42.92 -18.12 1.48
CA ALA A 106 43.95 -17.41 0.75
C ALA A 106 45.24 -18.23 0.96
N GLU A 107 46.08 -18.29 -0.06
CA GLU A 107 47.27 -19.16 -0.20
C GLU A 107 46.85 -20.52 -0.79
N ASP A 108 47.08 -20.85 -2.06
CA ASP A 108 48.23 -20.65 -2.93
C ASP A 108 47.77 -20.45 -4.39
N TYR A 109 48.33 -19.47 -5.09
CA TYR A 109 48.87 -19.63 -6.45
C TYR A 109 49.48 -18.29 -6.86
N GLN A 110 50.77 -18.15 -6.59
CA GLN A 110 51.64 -17.17 -7.26
C GLN A 110 52.39 -17.90 -8.38
N VAL A 111 52.92 -17.13 -9.35
CA VAL A 111 53.78 -17.48 -10.50
C VAL A 111 52.99 -17.66 -11.81
N GLU A 112 53.26 -17.00 -12.93
CA GLU A 112 54.20 -15.94 -13.36
C GLU A 112 53.75 -15.49 -14.77
N SER A 113 54.26 -14.34 -15.23
CA SER A 113 54.59 -13.99 -16.63
C SER A 113 53.70 -14.45 -17.80
N SER A 114 53.17 -13.51 -18.58
CA SER A 114 53.90 -12.95 -19.73
C SER A 114 52.96 -12.15 -20.65
N VAL A 115 53.53 -11.08 -21.19
CA VAL A 115 53.09 -10.24 -22.31
C VAL A 115 53.09 -11.02 -23.63
N TYR A 116 52.35 -10.50 -24.64
CA TYR A 116 52.15 -10.86 -26.07
C TYR A 116 50.92 -11.75 -26.36
N MET A 117 50.07 -11.47 -27.37
CA MET A 117 50.21 -10.66 -28.60
C MET A 117 49.09 -9.63 -28.80
#